data_AF-A0A7W6UFS1-F1
#
_entry.id   AF-A0A7W6UFS1-F1
#
_cell.length_a   1.000
_cell.length_b   1.000
_cell.length_c   1.000
_cell.angle_alpha   90.00
_cell.angle_beta   90.00
_cell.angle_gamma   90.00
#
_symmetry.space_group_name_H-M   'P 1'
#
loop_
_entity.id
_entity.type
_entity.pdbx_description
1 polymer ?
#
loop_
_entity_poly.entity_id
_entity_poly.type
_entity_poly.pdbx_seq_one_letter_code
_entity_poly.pdbx_strand_id
1 'polypeptide(L)' 'MVILPRGRDPNRPDAATLEHLLTGRRRGWTKRDNMAAACRECNNMRGSGMDWLMFKTYRRGEFWELIGGGKDF' A
#
# COMPACT_ATOMS: atom_id res chain seq x y z
N MET A 1 5.79 0.97 -10.12
CA MET A 1 6.53 2.11 -10.76
C MET A 1 7.04 3.02 -9.64
N VAL A 2 8.29 3.51 -9.62
CA VAL A 2 8.77 4.40 -8.52
C VAL A 2 8.47 5.86 -8.87
N ILE A 3 7.80 6.60 -7.99
CA ILE A 3 7.59 8.06 -8.09
C ILE A 3 8.57 8.73 -7.13
N LEU A 4 9.68 9.26 -7.65
CA LEU A 4 10.60 10.07 -6.88
C LEU A 4 10.88 11.41 -7.56
N PRO A 5 11.11 12.49 -6.80
CA PRO A 5 11.76 13.68 -7.35
C PRO A 5 13.13 13.29 -7.92
N ARG A 6 13.47 13.85 -9.10
CA ARG A 6 14.71 13.54 -9.83
C ARG A 6 15.93 13.66 -8.90
N GLY A 7 16.80 12.64 -8.88
CA GLY A 7 18.06 12.63 -8.13
C GLY A 7 18.08 11.86 -6.81
N ARG A 8 16.96 11.29 -6.35
CA ARG A 8 16.95 10.34 -5.22
C ARG A 8 17.10 8.91 -5.68
N ASP A 9 17.83 8.11 -4.90
CA ASP A 9 17.98 6.67 -5.12
C ASP A 9 16.61 5.96 -5.08
N PRO A 10 16.19 5.32 -6.19
CA PRO A 10 14.92 4.59 -6.27
C PRO A 10 14.86 3.33 -5.42
N ASN A 11 16.00 2.83 -4.94
CA ASN A 11 16.08 1.62 -4.12
C ASN A 11 15.91 1.86 -2.63
N ARG A 12 15.74 3.11 -2.19
CA ARG A 12 15.50 3.40 -0.78
C ARG A 12 14.18 2.76 -0.29
N PRO A 13 14.14 2.24 0.95
CA PRO A 13 12.92 1.66 1.54
C PRO A 13 11.74 2.64 1.54
N ASP A 14 12.01 3.93 1.77
CA ASP A 14 11.05 5.03 1.85
C ASP A 14 10.64 5.62 0.48
N ALA A 15 11.20 5.10 -0.63
CA ALA A 15 10.88 5.59 -1.96
C ALA A 15 9.40 5.36 -2.30
N ALA A 16 8.69 6.39 -2.79
CA ALA A 16 7.30 6.23 -3.16
C ALA A 16 7.17 5.42 -4.45
N THR A 17 6.20 4.52 -4.49
CA THR A 17 5.87 3.64 -5.59
C THR A 17 4.38 3.78 -5.95
N LEU A 18 4.06 3.60 -7.23
CA LEU A 18 2.73 3.60 -7.79
C LEU A 18 2.40 2.19 -8.27
N GLU A 19 1.36 1.61 -7.70
CA GLU A 19 1.02 0.20 -7.80
C GLU A 19 -0.50 -0.01 -7.91
N HIS A 20 -0.91 -1.23 -8.27
CA HIS A 20 -2.33 -1.57 -8.36
C HIS A 20 -2.95 -1.84 -6.99
N LEU A 21 -4.09 -1.20 -6.69
CA LEU A 21 -4.85 -1.39 -5.45
C LEU A 21 -5.33 -2.85 -5.29
N LEU A 22 -5.91 -3.42 -6.35
CA LEU A 22 -6.36 -4.81 -6.43
C LEU A 22 -5.37 -5.65 -7.26
N THR A 23 -4.97 -6.80 -6.71
CA THR A 23 -4.17 -7.84 -7.36
C THR A 23 -4.99 -8.57 -8.44
N GLY A 24 -4.31 -9.14 -9.43
CA GLY A 24 -4.97 -9.90 -10.51
C GLY A 24 -5.40 -9.10 -11.75
N ARG A 25 -5.37 -7.76 -11.74
CA ARG A 25 -5.57 -6.94 -12.96
C ARG A 25 -4.34 -6.79 -13.84
N ARG A 26 -3.49 -7.83 -13.89
CA ARG A 26 -2.34 -7.91 -14.83
C ARG A 26 -2.75 -7.97 -16.31
N ARG A 27 -4.05 -8.03 -16.63
CA ARG A 27 -4.60 -8.09 -17.99
C ARG A 27 -4.92 -6.69 -18.57
N GLY A 28 -3.90 -5.85 -18.67
CA GLY A 28 -3.80 -4.83 -19.73
C GLY A 28 -4.38 -3.45 -19.48
N TRP A 29 -5.30 -3.23 -18.53
CA TRP A 29 -5.88 -1.90 -18.30
C TRP A 29 -5.75 -1.41 -16.85
N THR A 30 -4.88 -0.41 -16.68
CA THR A 30 -4.71 0.32 -15.41
C THR A 30 -5.71 1.47 -15.36
N LYS A 31 -6.84 1.28 -14.69
CA LYS A 31 -7.77 2.37 -14.40
C LYS A 31 -7.20 3.24 -13.28
N ARG A 32 -7.41 4.56 -13.35
CA ARG A 32 -6.91 5.52 -12.35
C ARG A 32 -7.42 5.23 -10.93
N ASP A 33 -8.62 4.70 -10.81
CA ASP A 33 -9.26 4.31 -9.55
C ASP A 33 -8.62 3.07 -8.88
N ASN A 34 -7.81 2.30 -9.62
CA ASN A 34 -7.13 1.11 -9.13
C ASN A 34 -5.65 1.37 -8.84
N MET A 35 -5.30 2.61 -8.48
CA MET A 35 -3.91 3.01 -8.23
C MET A 35 -3.72 3.39 -6.77
N ALA A 36 -2.62 2.92 -6.19
CA ALA A 36 -2.19 3.24 -4.84
C ALA A 36 -0.76 3.78 -4.87
N ALA A 37 -0.49 4.78 -4.04
CA ALA A 37 0.87 5.20 -3.71
C ALA A 37 1.31 4.52 -2.41
N ALA A 38 2.48 3.90 -2.40
CA ALA A 38 3.03 3.22 -1.23
C ALA A 38 4.55 3.33 -1.16
N CYS A 39 5.15 3.22 0.02
CA CYS A 39 6.60 3.13 0.14
C CYS A 39 7.12 1.82 -0.50
N ARG A 40 8.36 1.80 -0.99
CA ARG A 40 8.95 0.63 -1.65
C ARG A 40 8.99 -0.57 -0.72
N GLU A 41 9.39 -0.38 0.53
CA GLU A 41 9.39 -1.43 1.54
C GLU A 41 7.97 -1.96 1.79
N CYS A 42 6.98 -1.07 1.87
CA CYS A 42 5.58 -1.39 2.06
C CYS A 42 5.05 -2.27 0.92
N ASN A 43 5.37 -1.90 -0.33
CA ASN A 43 5.00 -2.67 -1.50
C ASN A 43 5.71 -4.02 -1.56
N ASN A 44 6.98 -4.07 -1.18
CA ASN A 44 7.74 -5.33 -1.10
C ASN A 44 7.16 -6.28 -0.04
N MET A 45 6.82 -5.76 1.14
CA MET A 45 6.20 -6.55 2.22
C MET A 45 4.83 -7.10 1.83
N ARG A 46 4.02 -6.35 1.06
CA ARG A 46 2.74 -6.83 0.53
C ARG A 46 2.92 -7.99 -0.43
N GLY A 47 3.95 -7.92 -1.27
CA GLY A 47 4.18 -8.87 -2.35
C GLY A 47 3.13 -8.80 -3.46
N SER A 48 3.09 -9.81 -4.33
CA SER A 48 2.25 -9.81 -5.55
C SER A 48 0.85 -10.40 -5.38
N GLY A 49 0.54 -11.01 -4.24
CA GLY A 49 -0.66 -11.83 -4.04
C GLY A 49 -1.73 -11.23 -3.14
N MET A 50 -1.49 -10.05 -2.56
CA MET A 50 -2.40 -9.44 -1.59
C MET A 50 -2.89 -8.06 -2.05
N ASP A 51 -4.20 -7.83 -1.95
CA ASP A 51 -4.82 -6.54 -2.24
C ASP A 51 -4.44 -5.50 -1.19
N TRP A 52 -4.24 -4.25 -1.61
CA TRP A 52 -3.95 -3.16 -0.67
C TRP A 52 -5.08 -2.93 0.33
N LEU A 53 -6.33 -3.17 -0.05
CA LEU A 53 -7.49 -3.07 0.86
C LEU A 53 -7.53 -4.15 1.96
N MET A 54 -6.65 -5.15 1.86
CA MET A 54 -6.49 -6.21 2.85
C MET A 54 -5.10 -6.17 3.51
N PHE A 55 -4.15 -5.41 2.95
CA PHE A 55 -2.78 -5.32 3.42
C PHE A 55 -2.58 -4.07 4.29
N LYS A 56 -2.54 -4.26 5.61
CA LYS A 56 -2.29 -3.19 6.62
C LYS A 56 -3.20 -1.95 6.50
N THR A 57 -4.33 -2.04 5.80
CA THR A 57 -5.35 -1.00 5.78
C THR A 57 -6.39 -1.27 6.84
N TYR A 58 -6.60 -0.31 7.73
CA TYR A 58 -7.75 -0.30 8.63
C TYR A 58 -8.93 0.30 7.89
N ARG A 59 -10.05 -0.43 7.80
CA ARG A 59 -11.30 0.16 7.32
C ARG A 59 -11.82 1.15 8.36
N ARG A 60 -12.61 2.12 7.90
CA ARG A 60 -13.28 3.07 8.78
C ARG A 60 -14.19 2.30 9.74
N GLY A 61 -13.82 2.27 11.02
CA GLY A 61 -14.46 1.46 12.08
C GLY A 61 -13.51 0.47 12.74
N GLU A 62 -12.60 -0.14 11.99
CA GLU A 62 -11.66 -1.18 12.49
C GLU A 62 -10.50 -0.58 13.31
N PHE A 63 -10.15 0.69 13.08
CA PHE A 63 -9.09 1.36 13.83
C PHE A 63 -9.44 1.55 15.32
N TRP A 64 -10.73 1.74 15.63
CA TRP A 64 -11.19 1.88 17.01
C TRP A 64 -11.14 0.56 17.79
N GLU A 65 -11.22 -0.59 17.13
CA GLU A 65 -11.10 -1.90 17.78
C GLU A 65 -9.65 -2.18 18.21
N LEU A 66 -8.66 -1.67 17.47
CA LEU A 66 -7.24 -1.78 17.84
C LEU A 66 -6.81 -0.81 18.95
N ILE A 67 -7.39 0.39 18.98
CA ILE A 67 -7.12 1.36 20.05
C ILE A 67 -7.98 1.07 21.29
N GLY A 68 -9.17 0.50 21.11
CA GLY A 68 -10.12 0.16 22.17
C GLY A 68 -9.66 -1.00 23.08
N GLY A 69 -8.78 -1.88 22.59
CA GLY A 69 -8.13 -2.91 23.41
C GLY A 69 -7.11 -2.38 24.43
N GLY A 70 -6.85 -1.08 24.46
CA GLY A 70 -6.01 -0.40 25.47
C GLY A 70 -6.80 0.26 26.59
N LYS A 71 -8.02 -0.21 26.90
CA LYS A 71 -8.77 0.20 28.09
C LYS A 71 -9.01 -0.99 29.02
N ASP A 72 -7.93 -1.47 29.60
CA ASP A 72 -7.92 -2.08 30.92
C ASP A 72 -6.56 -1.73 31.54
N PHE A 73 -6.56 -0.80 32.51
CA PHE A 73 -5.59 -0.47 33.58
C PHE A 73 -5.63 1.03 33.91
#